data_AF-A0AAV0L9Z4-F1
#
_entry.id   AF-A0AAV0L9Z4-F1
#
_cell.length_a   1.000
_cell.length_b   1.000
_cell.length_c   1.000
_cell.angle_alpha   90.00
_cell.angle_beta   90.00
_cell.angle_gamma   90.00
#
_symmetry.space_group_name_H-M   'P 1'
#
loop_
_entity.id
_entity.type
_entity.pdbx_description
1 polymer ?
#
loop_
_entity_poly.entity_id
_entity_poly.type
_entity_poly.pdbx_seq_one_letter_code
_entity_poly.pdbx_strand_id
1 'polypeptide(L)'
;MIKSRTVDGIHRSVGEANKYTQEELMLMKTQDIGYVLQKLQSEKKKVEKLSSVLHVGNQASNRHVYFAEDRADAEEIRSRCAKNNEGTSNAEKPLPDYIKRRLAGSYRELEARKNRATQLEKLYMEMTLQKELQKKGRKRKLREDETVAPTSGPVYKWRRERKR
;
A
#
# COMPACT_ATOMS: atom_id res chain seq x y z
N MET A 1 51.59 -10.11 -7.20
CA MET A 1 51.48 -8.92 -8.07
C MET A 1 50.47 -9.05 -9.22
N ILE A 2 49.99 -10.25 -9.57
CA ILE A 2 49.10 -10.47 -10.75
C ILE A 2 47.63 -10.06 -10.51
N LYS A 3 47.15 -10.00 -9.26
CA LYS A 3 45.74 -9.74 -8.90
C LYS A 3 45.54 -8.45 -8.10
N SER A 4 46.36 -7.44 -8.32
CA SER A 4 46.28 -6.17 -7.60
C SER A 4 46.50 -5.00 -8.53
N ARG A 5 45.69 -3.94 -8.35
CA ARG A 5 45.74 -2.72 -9.17
C ARG A 5 46.02 -1.54 -8.27
N THR A 6 46.96 -0.70 -8.67
CA THR A 6 47.19 0.59 -8.00
C THR A 6 46.16 1.58 -8.50
N VAL A 7 45.41 2.18 -7.58
CA VAL A 7 44.43 3.25 -7.87
C VAL A 7 44.80 4.41 -6.95
N ASP A 8 45.08 5.57 -7.54
CA ASP A 8 45.54 6.79 -6.84
C ASP A 8 46.76 6.57 -5.94
N GLY A 9 47.74 5.78 -6.42
CA GLY A 9 48.98 5.48 -5.69
C GLY A 9 48.85 4.44 -4.58
N ILE A 10 47.63 4.00 -4.23
CA ILE A 10 47.39 2.97 -3.21
C ILE A 10 47.15 1.62 -3.87
N HIS A 11 47.86 0.60 -3.41
CA HIS A 11 47.68 -0.76 -3.90
C HIS A 11 46.38 -1.34 -3.35
N ARG A 12 45.41 -1.60 -4.24
CA ARG A 12 44.15 -2.28 -3.88
C ARG A 12 44.18 -3.70 -4.43
N SER A 13 43.77 -4.66 -3.62
CA SER A 13 43.44 -5.99 -4.13
C SER A 13 42.31 -5.84 -5.16
N VAL A 14 42.31 -6.69 -6.20
CA VAL A 14 41.17 -6.77 -7.11
C VAL A 14 39.97 -7.18 -6.24
N GLY A 15 39.05 -6.24 -5.99
CA GLY A 15 37.85 -6.51 -5.23
C GLY A 15 37.01 -7.58 -5.92
N GLU A 16 36.15 -8.27 -5.17
CA GLU A 16 35.20 -9.27 -5.70
C GLU A 16 34.07 -8.66 -6.55
N ALA A 17 34.33 -7.51 -7.19
CA ALA A 17 33.40 -6.89 -8.13
C ALA A 17 33.18 -7.86 -9.30
N ASN A 18 31.91 -8.23 -9.55
CA ASN A 18 31.47 -9.27 -10.49
C ASN A 18 31.70 -10.73 -10.04
N LYS A 19 31.66 -11.00 -8.73
CA LYS A 19 31.68 -12.38 -8.20
C LYS A 19 30.60 -13.29 -8.79
N TYR A 20 29.42 -12.72 -9.07
CA TYR A 20 28.24 -13.47 -9.48
C TYR A 20 27.96 -13.29 -10.97
N THR A 21 27.58 -14.40 -11.60
CA THR A 21 27.02 -14.42 -12.95
C THR A 21 25.64 -13.77 -12.98
N GLN A 22 25.19 -13.39 -14.17
CA GLN A 22 23.85 -12.82 -14.38
C GLN A 22 22.75 -13.78 -13.92
N GLU A 23 22.94 -15.09 -14.10
CA GLU A 23 21.98 -16.12 -13.74
C GLU A 23 21.85 -16.27 -12.22
N GLU A 24 22.98 -16.27 -11.49
CA GLU A 24 22.99 -16.27 -10.02
C GLU A 24 22.32 -15.01 -9.45
N LEU A 25 22.60 -13.84 -10.04
CA LEU A 25 21.93 -12.58 -9.66
C LEU A 25 20.42 -12.64 -9.90
N MET A 26 19.96 -13.22 -11.01
CA MET A 26 18.54 -13.41 -11.28
C MET A 26 17.87 -14.37 -10.29
N LEU A 27 18.58 -15.44 -9.89
CA LEU A 27 18.10 -16.39 -8.91
C LEU A 27 17.90 -15.72 -7.55
N MET A 28 18.92 -15.01 -7.05
CA MET A 28 18.85 -14.27 -5.78
C MET A 28 17.69 -13.26 -5.80
N LYS A 29 17.59 -12.43 -6.85
CA LYS A 29 16.48 -11.47 -7.00
C LYS A 29 15.10 -12.16 -7.04
N THR A 30 15.01 -13.35 -7.62
CA THR A 30 13.75 -14.10 -7.67
C THR A 30 13.32 -14.57 -6.28
N GLN A 31 14.27 -15.02 -5.46
CA GLN A 31 14.02 -15.40 -4.07
C GLN A 31 13.55 -14.19 -3.26
N ASP A 32 14.23 -13.05 -3.39
CA ASP A 32 13.87 -11.80 -2.72
C ASP A 32 12.45 -11.33 -3.10
N ILE A 33 12.10 -11.40 -4.39
CA ILE A 33 10.74 -11.06 -4.86
C ILE A 33 9.69 -11.96 -4.19
N GLY A 34 9.97 -13.26 -4.07
CA GLY A 34 9.09 -14.22 -3.39
C GLY A 34 8.91 -13.88 -1.92
N TYR A 35 10.00 -13.54 -1.23
CA TYR A 35 9.97 -13.11 0.17
C TYR A 35 9.13 -11.84 0.36
N VAL A 36 9.36 -10.80 -0.45
CA VAL A 36 8.61 -9.55 -0.39
C VAL A 36 7.12 -9.79 -0.67
N LEU A 37 6.80 -10.62 -1.67
CA LEU A 37 5.42 -10.99 -1.98
C LEU A 37 4.73 -11.70 -0.80
N GLN A 38 5.41 -12.65 -0.16
CA GLN A 38 4.88 -13.34 1.01
C GLN A 38 4.61 -12.37 2.17
N LYS A 39 5.53 -11.43 2.42
CA LYS A 39 5.35 -10.39 3.44
C LYS A 39 4.20 -9.45 3.11
N LEU A 40 4.08 -9.02 1.85
CA LEU A 40 2.97 -8.19 1.37
C LEU A 40 1.61 -8.88 1.61
N GLN A 41 1.49 -10.15 1.20
CA GLN A 41 0.26 -10.93 1.41
C GLN A 41 -0.06 -11.10 2.90
N SER A 42 0.97 -11.35 3.73
CA SER A 42 0.80 -11.46 5.18
C SER A 42 0.29 -10.16 5.80
N GLU A 43 0.81 -9.00 5.38
CA GLU A 43 0.33 -7.70 5.87
C GLU A 43 -1.08 -7.38 5.36
N LYS A 44 -1.40 -7.67 4.08
CA LYS A 44 -2.76 -7.50 3.53
C LYS A 44 -3.80 -8.29 4.35
N LYS A 45 -3.52 -9.56 4.66
CA LYS A 45 -4.40 -10.38 5.52
C LYS A 45 -4.56 -9.83 6.93
N LYS A 46 -3.49 -9.28 7.52
CA LYS A 46 -3.58 -8.63 8.84
C LYS A 46 -4.41 -7.35 8.81
N VAL A 47 -4.26 -6.54 7.76
CA VAL A 47 -5.10 -5.35 7.55
C VAL A 47 -6.57 -5.75 7.43
N GLU A 48 -6.87 -6.75 6.61
CA GLU A 48 -8.22 -7.28 6.41
C GLU A 48 -8.84 -7.74 7.74
N LYS A 49 -8.12 -8.57 8.50
CA LYS A 49 -8.57 -9.05 9.81
C LYS A 49 -8.79 -7.91 10.81
N LEU A 50 -7.95 -6.89 10.83
CA LEU A 50 -8.16 -5.75 11.73
C LEU A 50 -9.32 -4.89 11.27
N SER A 51 -9.47 -4.67 9.96
CA SER A 51 -10.57 -3.90 9.42
C SER A 51 -11.93 -4.56 9.68
N SER A 52 -12.00 -5.90 9.64
CA SER A 52 -13.22 -6.64 9.95
C SER A 52 -13.55 -6.68 11.45
N VAL A 53 -12.55 -6.50 12.33
CA VAL A 53 -12.77 -6.39 13.78
C VAL A 53 -13.10 -4.94 14.17
N LEU A 54 -12.50 -3.95 13.53
CA LEU A 54 -12.67 -2.52 13.82
C LEU A 54 -13.84 -1.94 13.03
N HIS A 55 -15.07 -2.28 13.41
CA HIS A 55 -16.29 -1.79 12.77
C HIS A 55 -16.87 -0.48 13.35
N VAL A 56 -16.24 0.11 14.39
CA VAL A 56 -16.91 1.13 15.24
C VAL A 56 -16.48 2.59 14.96
N GLY A 57 -15.40 2.83 14.22
CA GLY A 57 -14.78 4.17 14.12
C GLY A 57 -15.20 5.00 12.91
N ASN A 58 -15.84 4.37 11.94
CA ASN A 58 -16.46 5.07 10.82
C ASN A 58 -17.96 4.90 11.02
N GLN A 59 -18.54 5.68 11.94
CA GLN A 59 -19.97 5.94 11.85
C GLN A 59 -20.17 6.59 10.49
N ALA A 60 -20.56 5.79 9.49
CA ALA A 60 -21.09 6.35 8.26
C ALA A 60 -22.14 7.36 8.72
N SER A 61 -22.04 8.60 8.24
CA SER A 61 -23.04 9.63 8.50
C SER A 61 -24.31 9.19 7.81
N ASN A 62 -25.01 8.24 8.42
CA ASN A 62 -26.23 7.67 7.90
C ASN A 62 -27.23 8.81 7.86
N ARG A 63 -27.63 9.19 6.65
CA ARG A 63 -28.69 10.17 6.46
C ARG A 63 -30.00 9.50 6.82
N HIS A 64 -30.49 9.74 8.03
CA HIS A 64 -31.80 9.26 8.45
C HIS A 64 -32.86 10.18 7.86
N VAL A 65 -33.61 9.67 6.87
CA VAL A 65 -34.70 10.41 6.22
C VAL A 65 -36.01 10.06 6.92
N TYR A 66 -36.75 11.09 7.33
CA TYR A 66 -38.09 10.94 7.90
C TYR A 66 -39.12 11.39 6.86
N PHE A 67 -40.19 10.62 6.70
CA PHE A 67 -41.36 11.01 5.90
C PHE A 67 -42.46 11.48 6.85
N ALA A 68 -43.12 12.57 6.48
CA ALA A 68 -44.24 13.15 7.21
C ALA A 68 -45.45 13.23 6.28
N GLU A 69 -46.65 12.96 6.78
CA GLU A 69 -47.89 13.01 6.00
C GLU A 69 -48.34 14.47 5.84
N ASP A 70 -48.29 15.25 6.93
CA ASP A 70 -48.66 16.67 6.94
C ASP A 70 -47.55 17.62 7.45
N ARG A 71 -47.75 18.93 7.25
CA ARG A 71 -46.83 19.97 7.73
C ARG A 71 -46.73 19.98 9.26
N ALA A 72 -47.84 19.74 9.96
CA ALA A 72 -47.87 19.63 11.42
C ALA A 72 -47.05 18.43 11.90
N ASP A 73 -47.20 17.27 11.27
CA ASP A 73 -46.40 16.07 11.56
C ASP A 73 -44.91 16.31 11.32
N ALA A 74 -44.56 17.04 10.26
CA ALA A 74 -43.17 17.39 9.98
C ALA A 74 -42.56 18.26 11.10
N GLU A 75 -43.34 19.17 11.67
CA GLU A 75 -42.94 20.01 12.81
C GLU A 75 -42.82 19.21 14.11
N GLU A 76 -43.73 18.26 14.34
CA GLU A 76 -43.66 17.34 15.48
C GLU A 76 -42.43 16.43 15.39
N ILE A 77 -42.16 15.82 14.23
CA ILE A 77 -40.99 14.97 14.00
C ILE A 77 -39.70 15.77 14.22
N ARG A 78 -39.61 17.00 13.69
CA ARG A 78 -38.46 17.88 13.94
C ARG A 78 -38.28 18.20 15.42
N SER A 79 -39.37 18.54 16.10
CA SER A 79 -39.35 18.88 17.53
C SER A 79 -38.98 17.67 18.39
N ARG A 80 -39.47 16.48 18.04
CA ARG A 80 -39.14 15.21 18.68
C ARG A 80 -37.69 14.84 18.44
N CYS A 81 -37.18 14.96 17.23
CA CYS A 81 -35.76 14.76 16.91
C CYS A 81 -34.85 15.77 17.64
N ALA A 82 -35.27 17.03 17.79
CA ALA A 82 -34.52 18.04 18.53
C ALA A 82 -34.49 17.75 20.05
N LYS A 83 -35.63 17.42 20.66
CA LYS A 83 -35.73 17.03 22.08
C LYS A 83 -34.99 15.73 22.38
N ASN A 84 -35.08 14.78 21.46
CA ASN A 84 -34.33 13.53 21.49
C ASN A 84 -32.87 13.70 21.06
N ASN A 85 -32.42 14.87 20.62
CA ASN A 85 -31.00 15.13 20.42
C ASN A 85 -30.32 15.56 21.72
N GLU A 86 -31.06 16.09 22.69
CA GLU A 86 -30.54 16.35 24.04
C GLU A 86 -30.54 15.08 24.93
N GLY A 87 -31.30 14.03 24.56
CA GLY A 87 -31.43 12.81 25.37
C GLY A 87 -31.43 11.47 24.62
N THR A 88 -31.27 11.42 23.30
CA THR A 88 -31.41 10.20 22.49
C THR A 88 -30.64 10.25 21.17
N SER A 89 -29.47 10.89 21.13
CA SER A 89 -28.39 10.24 20.38
C SER A 89 -28.05 8.99 21.20
N ASN A 90 -28.55 7.82 20.80
CA ASN A 90 -28.05 6.55 21.31
C ASN A 90 -26.57 6.30 20.90
N ALA A 91 -25.91 7.30 20.32
CA ALA A 91 -24.48 7.53 20.37
C ALA A 91 -24.15 8.42 21.59
N GLU A 92 -23.30 7.91 22.48
CA GLU A 92 -22.52 8.68 23.48
C GLU A 92 -23.11 8.85 24.91
N LYS A 93 -23.24 7.73 25.65
CA LYS A 93 -22.46 7.75 26.90
C LYS A 93 -21.00 7.81 26.45
N PRO A 94 -20.21 8.83 26.83
CA PRO A 94 -18.82 8.92 26.40
C PRO A 94 -18.16 7.59 26.76
N LEU A 95 -17.65 6.88 25.75
CA LEU A 95 -16.98 5.61 26.02
C LEU A 95 -15.92 5.87 27.08
N PRO A 96 -15.79 5.01 28.10
CA PRO A 96 -14.74 5.14 29.09
C PRO A 96 -13.37 5.37 28.43
N ASP A 97 -12.55 6.23 29.01
CA ASP A 97 -11.30 6.67 28.38
C ASP A 97 -10.33 5.52 28.06
N TYR A 98 -10.37 4.43 28.85
CA TYR A 98 -9.58 3.24 28.56
C TYR A 98 -10.00 2.55 27.25
N ILE A 99 -11.29 2.58 26.89
CA ILE A 99 -11.80 2.03 25.63
C ILE A 99 -11.40 2.95 24.47
N LYS A 100 -11.58 4.27 24.62
CA LYS A 100 -11.16 5.26 23.61
C LYS A 100 -9.67 5.13 23.29
N ARG A 101 -8.83 5.01 24.33
CA ARG A 101 -7.38 4.83 24.18
C ARG A 101 -7.03 3.54 23.45
N ARG A 102 -7.65 2.42 23.84
CA ARG A 102 -7.46 1.11 23.18
C ARG A 102 -7.87 1.18 21.71
N LEU A 103 -9.02 1.77 21.42
CA LEU A 103 -9.55 1.93 20.07
C LEU A 103 -8.63 2.79 19.20
N ALA A 104 -8.17 3.94 19.72
CA ALA A 104 -7.22 4.80 19.04
C ALA A 104 -5.90 4.07 18.74
N GLY A 105 -5.40 3.26 19.67
CA GLY A 105 -4.24 2.39 19.45
C GLY A 105 -4.44 1.42 18.30
N SER A 106 -5.58 0.73 18.25
CA SER A 106 -5.91 -0.21 17.16
C SER A 106 -6.04 0.47 15.80
N TYR A 107 -6.60 1.69 15.73
CA TYR A 107 -6.66 2.43 14.47
C TYR A 107 -5.29 2.90 14.00
N ARG A 108 -4.43 3.39 14.90
CA ARG A 108 -3.04 3.72 14.57
C ARG A 108 -2.28 2.50 14.04
N GLU A 109 -2.51 1.34 14.65
CA GLU A 109 -1.91 0.08 14.21
C GLU A 109 -2.41 -0.35 12.82
N LEU A 110 -3.72 -0.21 12.56
CA LEU A 110 -4.32 -0.46 11.25
C LEU A 110 -3.74 0.46 10.17
N GLU A 111 -3.62 1.76 10.47
CA GLU A 111 -3.02 2.74 9.58
C GLU A 111 -1.54 2.41 9.29
N ALA A 112 -0.75 2.13 10.33
CA ALA A 112 0.65 1.74 10.17
C ALA A 112 0.80 0.47 9.33
N ARG A 113 -0.11 -0.51 9.49
CA ARG A 113 -0.15 -1.72 8.65
C ARG A 113 -0.51 -1.44 7.20
N LYS A 114 -1.51 -0.57 6.95
CA LYS A 114 -1.84 -0.11 5.60
C LYS A 114 -0.63 0.54 4.94
N ASN A 115 0.04 1.45 5.65
CA ASN A 115 1.24 2.13 5.15
C ASN A 115 2.35 1.12 4.81
N ARG A 116 2.65 0.17 5.71
CA ARG A 116 3.64 -0.90 5.42
C ARG A 116 3.24 -1.77 4.21
N ALA A 117 1.95 -2.11 4.07
CA ALA A 117 1.48 -2.86 2.90
C ALA A 117 1.70 -2.07 1.60
N THR A 118 1.38 -0.77 1.57
CA THR A 118 1.62 0.08 0.40
C THR A 118 3.11 0.20 0.06
N GLN A 119 4.00 0.25 1.06
CA GLN A 119 5.44 0.29 0.86
C GLN A 119 5.96 -1.02 0.26
N LEU A 120 5.54 -2.16 0.83
CA LEU A 120 5.89 -3.49 0.30
C LEU A 120 5.35 -3.72 -1.12
N GLU A 121 4.18 -3.17 -1.43
CA GLU A 121 3.59 -3.23 -2.76
C GLU A 121 4.42 -2.44 -3.78
N LYS A 122 4.84 -1.21 -3.43
CA LYS A 122 5.75 -0.41 -4.26
C LYS A 122 7.09 -1.13 -4.50
N LEU A 123 7.69 -1.67 -3.45
CA LEU A 123 8.94 -2.44 -3.54
C LEU A 123 8.78 -3.66 -4.45
N TYR A 124 7.70 -4.42 -4.27
CA TYR A 124 7.39 -5.57 -5.11
C TYR A 124 7.22 -5.17 -6.59
N MET A 125 6.49 -4.10 -6.87
CA MET A 125 6.32 -3.57 -8.24
C MET A 125 7.65 -3.15 -8.87
N GLU A 126 8.54 -2.51 -8.11
CA GLU A 126 9.86 -2.11 -8.58
C GLU A 126 10.74 -3.33 -8.89
N MET A 127 10.83 -4.28 -7.95
CA MET A 127 11.63 -5.49 -8.14
C MET A 127 11.13 -6.35 -9.30
N THR A 128 9.81 -6.49 -9.45
CA THR A 128 9.21 -7.22 -10.56
C THR A 128 9.49 -6.54 -11.89
N LEU A 129 9.35 -5.20 -11.98
CA LEU A 129 9.75 -4.44 -13.16
C LEU A 129 11.24 -4.70 -13.49
N GLN A 130 12.13 -4.61 -12.51
CA GLN A 130 13.56 -4.85 -12.72
C GLN A 130 13.85 -6.27 -13.20
N LYS A 131 13.11 -7.27 -12.70
CA LYS A 131 13.21 -8.67 -13.16
C LYS A 131 12.72 -8.82 -14.60
N GLU A 132 11.59 -8.24 -14.97
CA GLU A 132 11.09 -8.27 -16.35
C GLU A 132 12.07 -7.57 -17.31
N LEU A 133 12.72 -6.49 -16.88
CA LEU A 133 13.77 -5.81 -17.65
C LEU A 133 15.03 -6.65 -17.83
N GLN A 134 15.32 -7.62 -16.97
CA GLN A 134 16.48 -8.49 -17.18
C GLN A 134 16.17 -9.67 -18.13
N LYS A 135 14.89 -9.97 -18.38
CA LYS A 135 14.51 -11.04 -19.31
C LYS A 135 14.87 -10.69 -20.76
N LYS A 136 15.03 -11.75 -21.56
CA LYS A 136 15.27 -11.69 -23.00
C LYS A 136 14.10 -11.00 -23.72
N GLY A 137 14.42 -10.28 -24.79
CA GLY A 137 13.45 -9.54 -25.61
C GLY A 137 13.87 -8.09 -25.84
N ARG A 138 13.67 -7.60 -27.07
CA ARG A 138 14.00 -6.22 -27.44
C ARG A 138 13.00 -5.27 -26.81
N LYS A 139 13.50 -4.31 -26.04
CA LYS A 139 12.73 -3.33 -25.29
C LYS A 139 13.37 -1.95 -25.39
N ARG A 140 12.56 -0.90 -25.25
CA ARG A 140 13.02 0.49 -25.18
C ARG A 140 12.29 1.24 -24.08
N LYS A 141 12.95 2.22 -23.48
CA LYS A 141 12.33 3.20 -22.58
C LYS A 141 11.51 4.19 -23.42
N LEU A 142 10.29 4.48 -23.01
CA LEU A 142 9.43 5.51 -23.61
C LEU A 142 9.86 6.89 -23.09
N ARG A 143 9.69 7.90 -23.95
CA ARG A 143 9.75 9.32 -23.53
C ARG A 143 8.43 9.73 -22.90
N GLU A 144 8.44 10.83 -22.16
CA GLU A 144 7.27 11.34 -21.44
C GLU A 144 6.11 11.64 -22.41
N ASP A 145 6.39 12.23 -23.57
CA ASP A 145 5.41 12.57 -24.62
C ASP A 145 4.71 11.36 -25.26
N GLU A 146 5.34 10.18 -25.20
CA GLU A 146 4.77 8.95 -25.78
C GLU A 146 3.83 8.24 -24.79
N THR A 147 3.73 8.70 -23.54
CA THR A 147 2.88 8.09 -22.51
C THR A 147 1.50 8.71 -22.49
N VAL A 148 0.46 7.86 -22.60
CA VAL A 148 -0.95 8.29 -22.59
C VAL A 148 -1.37 8.79 -21.21
N ALA A 149 -0.75 8.27 -20.14
CA ALA A 149 -0.96 8.70 -18.77
C ALA A 149 0.40 9.07 -18.15
N PRO A 150 0.56 10.31 -17.64
CA PRO A 150 1.79 10.71 -16.99
C PRO A 150 2.01 9.82 -15.76
N THR A 151 3.06 9.02 -15.82
CA THR A 151 3.46 8.11 -14.73
C THR A 151 4.73 8.67 -14.11
N SER A 152 4.85 8.66 -12.78
CA SER A 152 6.02 9.18 -12.08
C SER A 152 7.33 8.42 -12.36
N GLY A 153 7.25 7.23 -12.96
CA GLY A 153 8.39 6.35 -13.19
C GLY A 153 8.62 6.04 -14.68
N PRO A 154 9.80 5.54 -15.04
CA PRO A 154 10.13 5.20 -16.41
C PRO A 154 9.26 4.04 -16.93
N VAL A 155 8.65 4.24 -18.10
CA VAL A 155 7.84 3.21 -18.76
C VAL A 155 8.64 2.55 -19.87
N TYR A 156 8.51 1.24 -20.03
CA TYR A 156 9.20 0.46 -21.05
C TYR A 156 8.21 -0.22 -21.99
N LYS A 157 8.55 -0.24 -23.28
CA LYS A 157 7.79 -0.92 -24.33
C LYS A 157 8.63 -2.04 -24.93
N TRP A 158 8.07 -3.25 -24.94
CA TRP A 158 8.64 -4.37 -25.66
C TRP A 158 8.25 -4.32 -27.15
N ARG A 159 9.15 -4.79 -28.01
CA ARG A 159 8.82 -5.03 -29.42
C ARG A 159 7.69 -6.06 -29.46
N ARG A 160 6.70 -5.85 -30.35
CA ARG A 160 5.63 -6.83 -30.60
C ARG A 160 6.23 -8.05 -31.29
N GLU A 161 6.66 -9.02 -30.49
CA GLU A 161 7.25 -10.27 -30.92
C GLU A 161 6.71 -11.39 -30.03
N ARG A 162 6.25 -12.48 -30.64
CA ARG A 162 5.73 -13.63 -29.90
C ARG A 162 6.91 -14.36 -29.26
N LYS A 163 6.76 -14.77 -28.01
CA LYS A 163 7.70 -15.72 -27.40
C LYS A 163 7.64 -17.02 -28.18
N ARG A 164 8.77 -17.43 -28.75
CA ARG A 164 8.94 -18.76 -29.31
C ARG A 164 9.08 -19.77 -28.18
#